data_AF-T1DWT7-F1
#
_entry.id   AF-T1DWT7-F1
#
_cell.length_a   1.000
_cell.length_b   1.000
_cell.length_c   1.000
_cell.angle_alpha   90.00
_cell.angle_beta   90.00
_cell.angle_gamma   90.00
#
_symmetry.space_group_name_H-M   'P 1'
#
loop_
_entity.id
_entity.type
_entity.pdbx_description
1 polymer ?
#
loop_
_entity_poly.entity_id
_entity_poly.type
_entity_poly.pdbx_seq_one_letter_code
_entity_poly.pdbx_strand_id
1 'polypeptide(L)'
;MIYRFLLLALVILMTNSCAATAKKKSPKINIQLQKPIIPSATTLENIAKNGVVQDFGERNLSSLIEKFRSANDMRIHIFGDSHIAGDFIPQRWRAQFMQPNAIGFAYPIFPAYHQNLLINYKSQFFELYNSRINIYPDYPMGGVVARAKSEKAFVKIALNFVRENQQFTTRIVFKSPSLLGAFVVTDAKGQSYRLGASVPNTWEISKPLTLTFPITIKALLPNAALGGYFIYNQGANTIISHSGANGARSDIWLKWNQPLFRQSLQIITYDLFVLCYGSNDAMLATFDKNTFIKNYKNLIATLRQTNPNASILLIAPPKTLIKRAKSSTYTFAPSFKAVQSAILEIAKSEKVLYFDMFNLMEKTGGKDEWIKLGLSKQDVHLSPYGYRAVADAIEFGLRGLFETSQAQSQMQSQTKTESLDSPQTTESKNPAESKNPAESTESAKSMESMESAQSIDSTPNPTNTTTTSANDSKTADSTTAPNSSIDSANATTSANSLTESSPSTSANPQTNQATSNSATNNSTNNPPTNNPSANPPANNSATPNNNITNDAADEIWQDLQIKDFSAP
;
A
#
# COMPACT_ATOMS: atom_id res chain seq x y z
N MET A 1 50.60 28.82 52.46
CA MET A 1 49.18 28.94 52.87
C MET A 1 48.50 30.14 52.18
N ILE A 2 48.56 30.25 50.84
CA ILE A 2 48.16 31.48 50.10
C ILE A 2 47.10 31.21 49.00
N TYR A 3 47.10 30.03 48.39
CA TYR A 3 46.20 29.70 47.25
C TYR A 3 44.70 29.55 47.57
N ARG A 4 44.26 29.64 48.84
CA ARG A 4 42.83 29.55 49.21
C ARG A 4 42.09 30.90 49.26
N PHE A 5 42.78 32.04 49.21
CA PHE A 5 42.12 33.36 49.23
C PHE A 5 41.82 33.93 47.84
N LEU A 6 42.61 33.62 46.80
CA LEU A 6 42.33 34.10 45.44
C LEU A 6 41.03 33.53 44.85
N LEU A 7 40.68 32.28 45.18
CA LEU A 7 39.53 31.60 44.56
C LEU A 7 38.17 32.15 45.06
N LEU A 8 38.12 32.73 46.26
CA LEU A 8 36.87 33.27 46.83
C LEU A 8 36.52 34.66 46.26
N ALA A 9 37.53 35.46 45.89
CA ALA A 9 37.35 36.78 45.28
C ALA A 9 36.75 36.69 43.86
N LEU A 10 37.06 35.64 43.10
CA LEU A 10 36.60 35.49 41.71
C LEU A 10 35.10 35.12 41.61
N VAL A 11 34.54 34.48 42.64
CA VAL A 11 33.12 34.05 42.66
C VAL A 11 32.17 35.22 42.96
N ILE A 12 32.62 36.21 43.75
CA ILE A 12 31.79 37.36 44.17
C ILE A 12 31.65 38.41 43.06
N LEU A 13 32.54 38.41 42.05
CA LEU A 13 32.51 39.36 40.92
C LEU A 13 31.63 38.92 39.73
N MET A 14 31.00 37.73 39.80
CA MET A 14 30.16 37.19 38.72
C MET A 14 28.63 37.25 38.98
N THR A 15 28.19 37.84 40.10
CA THR A 15 26.76 37.94 40.47
C THR A 15 26.13 39.31 40.18
N ASN A 16 26.92 40.35 39.88
CA ASN A 16 26.43 41.71 39.61
C ASN A 16 26.48 42.07 38.12
N SER A 17 25.58 41.48 37.33
CA SER A 17 25.21 41.99 35.99
C SER A 17 23.76 41.63 35.63
N CYS A 18 22.83 41.84 36.58
CA CYS A 18 21.39 41.78 36.31
C CYS A 18 20.90 43.03 35.56
N ALA A 19 21.45 43.27 34.36
CA ALA A 19 20.99 44.32 33.47
C ALA A 19 19.66 43.88 32.83
N ALA A 20 18.60 44.68 33.01
CA ALA A 20 17.25 44.34 32.59
C ALA A 20 17.10 44.28 31.05
N THR A 21 17.35 43.11 30.48
CA THR A 21 17.09 42.85 29.05
C THR A 21 15.59 42.77 28.80
N ALA A 22 15.01 43.91 28.41
CA ALA A 22 13.60 44.01 28.06
C ALA A 22 13.22 42.94 27.02
N LYS A 23 12.19 42.13 27.34
CA LYS A 23 11.67 41.11 26.42
C LYS A 23 11.16 41.75 25.14
N LYS A 24 12.04 41.82 24.13
CA LYS A 24 11.72 42.26 22.77
C LYS A 24 10.61 41.33 22.25
N LYS A 25 9.38 41.84 22.17
CA LYS A 25 8.24 41.07 21.67
C LYS A 25 8.60 40.55 20.28
N SER A 26 8.51 39.23 20.08
CA SER A 26 8.68 38.61 18.77
C SER A 26 7.80 39.35 17.76
N PRO A 27 8.31 39.74 16.59
CA PRO A 27 7.48 40.41 15.60
C PRO A 27 6.33 39.48 15.24
N LYS A 28 5.08 39.98 15.31
CA LYS A 28 3.94 39.26 14.76
C LYS A 28 4.14 39.19 13.25
N ILE A 29 4.66 38.07 12.76
CA ILE A 29 4.74 37.80 11.33
C ILE A 29 3.30 37.68 10.85
N ASN A 30 2.79 38.73 10.23
CA ASN A 30 1.45 38.78 9.70
C ASN A 30 1.43 37.99 8.39
N ILE A 31 1.44 36.66 8.49
CA ILE A 31 1.31 35.76 7.34
C ILE A 31 -0.09 35.95 6.78
N GLN A 32 -0.22 36.83 5.78
CA GLN A 32 -1.37 36.79 4.88
C GLN A 32 -1.32 35.45 4.15
N LEU A 33 -2.06 34.47 4.68
CA LEU A 33 -2.35 33.22 4.02
C LEU A 33 -3.02 33.57 2.68
N GLN A 34 -2.27 33.43 1.59
CA GLN A 34 -2.82 33.61 0.25
C GLN A 34 -3.99 32.64 0.09
N LYS A 35 -5.16 33.17 -0.28
CA LYS A 35 -6.36 32.35 -0.48
C LYS A 35 -6.04 31.24 -1.49
N PRO A 36 -6.48 29.99 -1.27
CA PRO A 36 -6.26 28.89 -2.20
C PRO A 36 -6.62 29.29 -3.64
N ILE A 37 -5.68 29.10 -4.57
CA ILE A 37 -5.97 29.18 -6.00
C ILE A 37 -6.77 27.93 -6.35
N ILE A 38 -8.03 28.11 -6.74
CA ILE A 38 -8.93 27.04 -7.15
C ILE A 38 -8.96 27.04 -8.68
N PRO A 39 -8.49 25.96 -9.35
CA PRO A 39 -8.55 25.86 -10.81
C PRO A 39 -10.00 25.72 -11.30
N SER A 40 -10.29 26.25 -12.49
CA SER A 40 -11.64 26.12 -13.07
C SER A 40 -11.94 24.67 -13.48
N ALA A 41 -13.22 24.29 -13.53
CA ALA A 41 -13.64 22.97 -14.02
C ALA A 41 -13.12 22.71 -15.45
N THR A 42 -13.22 23.69 -16.35
CA THR A 42 -12.71 23.61 -17.73
C THR A 42 -11.18 23.45 -17.77
N THR A 43 -10.44 24.05 -16.82
CA THR A 43 -8.99 23.82 -16.68
C THR A 43 -8.70 22.36 -16.34
N LEU A 44 -9.42 21.78 -15.38
CA LEU A 44 -9.26 20.38 -14.96
C LEU A 44 -9.65 19.41 -16.10
N GLU A 45 -10.75 19.68 -16.79
CA GLU A 45 -11.24 18.90 -17.93
C GLU A 45 -10.25 18.89 -19.10
N ASN A 46 -9.66 20.04 -19.44
CA ASN A 46 -8.65 20.14 -20.50
C ASN A 46 -7.32 19.43 -20.13
N ILE A 47 -7.00 19.35 -18.83
CA ILE A 47 -5.88 18.54 -18.35
C ILE A 47 -6.22 17.05 -18.44
N ALA A 48 -7.43 16.64 -18.02
CA ALA A 48 -7.87 15.24 -18.09
C ALA A 48 -7.81 14.68 -19.52
N LYS A 49 -8.27 15.46 -20.52
CA LYS A 49 -8.20 15.13 -21.96
C LYS A 49 -6.78 14.90 -22.52
N ASN A 50 -5.74 15.31 -21.80
CA ASN A 50 -4.33 15.05 -22.17
C ASN A 50 -3.77 13.74 -21.59
N GLY A 51 -4.56 13.05 -20.76
CA GLY A 51 -4.23 11.76 -20.17
C GLY A 51 -4.13 10.65 -21.21
N VAL A 52 -3.02 9.91 -21.17
CA VAL A 52 -2.77 8.76 -22.06
C VAL A 52 -2.24 7.62 -21.21
N VAL A 53 -3.02 6.54 -21.13
CA VAL A 53 -2.52 5.24 -20.65
C VAL A 53 -2.05 4.46 -21.88
N GLN A 54 -0.78 4.06 -21.87
CA GLN A 54 -0.20 3.19 -22.88
C GLN A 54 -0.40 1.74 -22.45
N ASP A 55 -0.86 0.89 -23.36
CA ASP A 55 -0.76 -0.56 -23.21
C ASP A 55 0.51 -1.09 -23.89
N PHE A 56 1.15 -2.06 -23.25
CA PHE A 56 2.29 -2.81 -23.79
C PHE A 56 1.99 -4.32 -23.92
N GLY A 57 0.70 -4.69 -23.95
CA GLY A 57 0.20 -6.06 -24.09
C GLY A 57 -0.25 -6.67 -22.76
N GLU A 58 -0.94 -5.90 -21.92
CA GLU A 58 -1.53 -6.39 -20.67
C GLU A 58 -2.53 -7.52 -20.94
N ARG A 59 -2.10 -8.74 -20.61
CA ARG A 59 -2.80 -10.00 -20.87
C ARG A 59 -4.23 -10.04 -20.33
N ASN A 60 -4.52 -9.26 -19.29
CA ASN A 60 -5.82 -9.22 -18.61
C ASN A 60 -6.72 -8.04 -19.05
N LEU A 61 -6.31 -7.25 -20.05
CA LEU A 61 -7.00 -6.02 -20.48
C LEU A 61 -8.49 -6.24 -20.82
N SER A 62 -8.86 -7.31 -21.52
CA SER A 62 -10.28 -7.59 -21.82
C SER A 62 -11.13 -7.81 -20.56
N SER A 63 -10.59 -8.53 -19.57
CA SER A 63 -11.27 -8.72 -18.28
C SER A 63 -11.34 -7.40 -17.49
N LEU A 64 -10.34 -6.53 -17.62
CA LEU A 64 -10.35 -5.20 -17.03
C LEU A 64 -11.42 -4.32 -17.67
N ILE A 65 -11.56 -4.35 -19.00
CA ILE A 65 -12.57 -3.60 -19.75
C ILE A 65 -13.98 -3.95 -19.26
N GLU A 66 -14.33 -5.23 -19.15
CA GLU A 66 -15.67 -5.64 -18.68
C GLU A 66 -15.95 -5.18 -17.24
N LYS A 67 -14.96 -5.27 -16.34
CA LYS A 67 -15.04 -4.75 -14.97
C LYS A 67 -15.15 -3.23 -14.89
N PHE A 68 -14.52 -2.51 -15.82
CA PHE A 68 -14.67 -1.06 -15.95
C PHE A 68 -16.06 -0.67 -16.49
N ARG A 69 -16.63 -1.41 -17.45
CA ARG A 69 -17.98 -1.15 -17.98
C ARG A 69 -19.08 -1.42 -16.95
N SER A 70 -18.95 -2.45 -16.11
CA SER A 70 -19.95 -2.75 -15.08
C SER A 70 -19.98 -1.72 -13.95
N ALA A 71 -18.86 -1.03 -13.69
CA ALA A 71 -18.59 -0.20 -12.51
C ALA A 71 -18.89 -0.89 -11.15
N ASN A 72 -19.04 -2.22 -11.17
CA ASN A 72 -19.58 -3.04 -10.09
C ASN A 72 -18.83 -4.38 -9.99
N ASP A 73 -18.61 -4.85 -8.75
CA ASP A 73 -17.75 -6.00 -8.44
C ASP A 73 -16.31 -5.86 -8.96
N MET A 74 -15.76 -4.64 -8.94
CA MET A 74 -14.38 -4.36 -9.33
C MET A 74 -13.52 -3.94 -8.14
N ARG A 75 -12.32 -4.51 -8.02
CA ARG A 75 -11.42 -4.35 -6.86
C ARG A 75 -10.06 -3.84 -7.32
N ILE A 76 -9.71 -2.62 -6.88
CA ILE A 76 -8.43 -1.96 -7.12
C ILE A 76 -7.61 -1.94 -5.83
N HIS A 77 -6.31 -2.25 -5.94
CA HIS A 77 -5.32 -1.90 -4.90
C HIS A 77 -4.20 -1.02 -5.44
N ILE A 78 -3.93 0.10 -4.78
CA ILE A 78 -2.92 1.08 -5.16
C ILE A 78 -1.76 1.03 -4.17
N PHE A 79 -0.61 0.48 -4.58
CA PHE A 79 0.64 0.63 -3.85
C PHE A 79 1.32 1.93 -4.29
N GLY A 80 1.84 2.73 -3.36
CA GLY A 80 2.57 3.94 -3.73
C GLY A 80 3.24 4.70 -2.60
N ASP A 81 3.71 5.89 -2.92
CA ASP A 81 4.40 6.79 -1.99
C ASP A 81 3.49 7.90 -1.43
N SER A 82 4.04 9.10 -1.15
CA SER A 82 3.27 10.25 -0.64
C SER A 82 2.20 10.76 -1.62
N HIS A 83 2.32 10.46 -2.92
CA HIS A 83 1.26 10.78 -3.89
C HIS A 83 -0.03 9.96 -3.67
N ILE A 84 0.07 8.81 -2.99
CA ILE A 84 -1.05 7.90 -2.69
C ILE A 84 -1.41 7.91 -1.19
N ALA A 85 -0.48 8.23 -0.29
CA ALA A 85 -0.70 8.25 1.16
C ALA A 85 -1.81 9.22 1.60
N GLY A 86 -1.95 10.35 0.91
CA GLY A 86 -2.99 11.36 1.17
C GLY A 86 -4.37 11.03 0.59
N ASP A 87 -4.56 9.87 -0.03
CA ASP A 87 -5.84 9.35 -0.57
C ASP A 87 -6.51 10.17 -1.68
N PHE A 88 -5.93 11.29 -2.12
CA PHE A 88 -6.58 12.19 -3.11
C PHE A 88 -6.90 11.54 -4.46
N ILE A 89 -6.01 10.72 -5.02
CA ILE A 89 -6.27 9.95 -6.26
C ILE A 89 -7.34 8.87 -6.02
N PRO A 90 -7.20 7.93 -5.05
CA PRO A 90 -8.23 6.93 -4.79
C PRO A 90 -9.60 7.53 -4.41
N GLN A 91 -9.65 8.64 -3.66
CA GLN A 91 -10.88 9.37 -3.37
C GLN A 91 -11.56 9.87 -4.65
N ARG A 92 -10.82 10.43 -5.61
CA ARG A 92 -11.40 10.97 -6.85
C ARG A 92 -12.05 9.86 -7.68
N TRP A 93 -11.37 8.71 -7.85
CA TRP A 93 -11.96 7.54 -8.50
C TRP A 93 -13.16 6.97 -7.72
N ARG A 94 -13.13 6.96 -6.39
CA ARG A 94 -14.27 6.52 -5.56
C ARG A 94 -15.48 7.46 -5.65
N ALA A 95 -15.26 8.74 -5.91
CA ALA A 95 -16.33 9.73 -6.03
C ALA A 95 -16.95 9.81 -7.44
N GLN A 96 -16.18 9.58 -8.51
CA GLN A 96 -16.66 9.74 -9.89
C GLN A 96 -16.89 8.45 -10.65
N PHE A 97 -16.06 7.43 -10.42
CA PHE A 97 -15.99 6.25 -11.29
C PHE A 97 -16.53 4.97 -10.64
N MET A 98 -16.10 4.65 -9.41
CA MET A 98 -16.49 3.43 -8.70
C MET A 98 -16.94 3.76 -7.28
N GLN A 99 -18.24 3.95 -7.10
CA GLN A 99 -18.84 4.18 -5.79
C GLN A 99 -18.60 2.96 -4.87
N PRO A 100 -17.77 3.08 -3.83
CA PRO A 100 -17.25 1.93 -3.10
C PRO A 100 -18.35 1.24 -2.29
N ASN A 101 -18.36 -0.09 -2.30
CA ASN A 101 -19.21 -0.88 -1.42
C ASN A 101 -18.46 -1.55 -0.26
N ALA A 102 -17.13 -1.49 -0.27
CA ALA A 102 -16.25 -2.00 0.76
C ALA A 102 -14.94 -1.18 0.82
N ILE A 103 -14.20 -1.29 1.94
CA ILE A 103 -12.91 -0.61 2.11
C ILE A 103 -11.79 -1.35 1.37
N GLY A 104 -11.82 -2.68 1.37
CA GLY A 104 -10.64 -3.49 1.06
C GLY A 104 -9.63 -3.45 2.19
N PHE A 105 -8.35 -3.30 1.86
CA PHE A 105 -7.28 -3.13 2.86
C PHE A 105 -7.30 -1.74 3.51
N ALA A 106 -7.11 -1.70 4.83
CA ALA A 106 -6.80 -0.48 5.58
C ALA A 106 -5.69 -0.72 6.62
N TYR A 107 -4.89 0.32 6.88
CA TYR A 107 -3.84 0.32 7.90
C TYR A 107 -4.38 0.10 9.32
N PRO A 108 -3.58 -0.45 10.26
CA PRO A 108 -4.04 -0.73 11.62
C PRO A 108 -4.46 0.56 12.36
N ILE A 109 -3.67 1.61 12.18
CA ILE A 109 -3.93 3.02 12.46
C ILE A 109 -3.14 3.78 11.39
N PHE A 110 -3.67 4.87 10.82
CA PHE A 110 -2.90 5.69 9.87
C PHE A 110 -1.70 6.38 10.55
N PRO A 111 -0.50 6.34 9.95
CA PRO A 111 0.60 7.22 10.34
C PRO A 111 0.26 8.69 10.01
N ALA A 112 0.94 9.64 10.65
CA ALA A 112 0.72 11.07 10.41
C ALA A 112 0.82 11.43 8.90
N TYR A 113 -0.07 12.32 8.45
CA TYR A 113 -0.21 12.72 7.04
C TYR A 113 -0.53 11.56 6.06
N HIS A 114 -1.15 10.49 6.56
CA HIS A 114 -1.79 9.45 5.75
C HIS A 114 -3.27 9.37 6.15
N GLN A 115 -4.15 8.98 5.23
CA GLN A 115 -5.58 8.83 5.50
C GLN A 115 -6.23 7.82 4.54
N ASN A 116 -7.48 7.46 4.80
CA ASN A 116 -8.41 6.97 3.79
C ASN A 116 -9.80 7.51 4.17
N LEU A 117 -10.42 8.28 3.29
CA LEU A 117 -11.59 9.07 3.62
C LEU A 117 -12.85 8.23 3.88
N LEU A 118 -12.86 6.92 3.56
CA LEU A 118 -13.96 6.01 3.91
C LEU A 118 -13.96 5.53 5.37
N ILE A 119 -12.93 5.83 6.17
CA ILE A 119 -12.71 5.18 7.46
C ILE A 119 -12.09 6.13 8.49
N ASN A 120 -12.58 6.09 9.72
CA ASN A 120 -12.21 6.99 10.81
C ASN A 120 -11.75 6.21 12.04
N TYR A 121 -10.70 6.70 12.70
CA TYR A 121 -9.99 6.03 13.79
C TYR A 121 -9.97 6.88 15.05
N LYS A 122 -10.41 6.31 16.18
CA LYS A 122 -10.15 6.85 17.53
C LYS A 122 -9.37 5.82 18.34
N SER A 123 -8.08 6.07 18.53
CA SER A 123 -7.14 5.14 19.17
C SER A 123 -6.37 5.75 20.34
N GLN A 124 -6.01 4.93 21.33
CA GLN A 124 -5.17 5.34 22.46
C GLN A 124 -4.23 4.21 22.91
N PHE A 125 -3.10 4.58 23.52
CA PHE A 125 -2.03 3.69 24.04
C PHE A 125 -1.43 2.70 23.03
N PHE A 126 -1.50 2.99 21.73
CA PHE A 126 -0.65 2.36 20.72
C PHE A 126 0.64 3.18 20.49
N GLU A 127 1.66 2.52 19.96
CA GLU A 127 2.76 3.15 19.21
C GLU A 127 2.79 2.64 17.77
N LEU A 128 3.22 3.50 16.84
CA LEU A 128 3.26 3.19 15.42
C LEU A 128 4.69 3.03 14.95
N TYR A 129 4.96 1.91 14.27
CA TYR A 129 6.17 1.71 13.48
C TYR A 129 5.81 1.75 12.00
N ASN A 130 6.61 2.41 11.18
CA ASN A 130 6.51 2.34 9.73
C ASN A 130 7.85 1.95 9.09
N SER A 131 7.77 1.09 8.08
CA SER A 131 8.92 0.51 7.37
C SER A 131 9.83 1.52 6.68
N ARG A 132 9.39 2.78 6.52
CA ARG A 132 10.18 3.83 5.87
C ARG A 132 11.23 4.45 6.81
N ILE A 133 10.93 4.72 8.07
CA ILE A 133 11.90 5.25 9.07
C ILE A 133 12.26 4.30 10.22
N ASN A 134 11.41 3.35 10.61
CA ASN A 134 11.63 2.56 11.82
C ASN A 134 12.24 1.18 11.52
N ILE A 135 13.15 0.74 12.38
CA ILE A 135 13.61 -0.65 12.43
C ILE A 135 12.57 -1.46 13.20
N TYR A 136 12.04 -2.52 12.59
CA TYR A 136 11.13 -3.50 13.17
C TYR A 136 11.38 -4.83 12.43
N PRO A 137 11.38 -6.00 13.10
CA PRO A 137 11.86 -7.25 12.50
C PRO A 137 10.99 -7.78 11.35
N ASP A 138 9.67 -7.63 11.43
CA ASP A 138 8.75 -8.20 10.44
C ASP A 138 7.52 -7.30 10.21
N TYR A 139 7.54 -6.48 9.15
CA TYR A 139 6.38 -5.65 8.80
C TYR A 139 5.29 -6.45 8.07
N PRO A 140 4.00 -6.14 8.28
CA PRO A 140 2.89 -6.66 7.48
C PRO A 140 2.75 -5.89 6.16
N MET A 141 1.77 -6.29 5.33
CA MET A 141 1.42 -5.60 4.08
C MET A 141 1.22 -4.10 4.31
N GLY A 142 1.72 -3.28 3.38
CA GLY A 142 1.67 -1.82 3.48
C GLY A 142 2.67 -1.22 4.48
N GLY A 143 3.32 -2.02 5.33
CA GLY A 143 4.50 -1.60 6.07
C GLY A 143 4.26 -0.75 7.32
N VAL A 144 3.12 -0.90 7.99
CA VAL A 144 2.75 -0.20 9.24
C VAL A 144 2.36 -1.19 10.33
N VAL A 145 2.82 -0.95 11.57
CA VAL A 145 2.46 -1.75 12.76
C VAL A 145 1.98 -0.83 13.86
N ALA A 146 0.83 -1.15 14.47
CA ALA A 146 0.39 -0.53 15.71
C ALA A 146 0.60 -1.52 16.88
N ARG A 147 1.57 -1.24 17.78
CA ARG A 147 1.87 -2.08 18.95
C ARG A 147 1.22 -1.50 20.21
N ALA A 148 0.56 -2.34 21.01
CA ALA A 148 -0.09 -1.95 22.25
C ALA A 148 0.93 -1.69 23.37
N LYS A 149 0.88 -0.51 24.00
CA LYS A 149 1.74 -0.16 25.15
C LYS A 149 1.28 -0.79 26.47
N SER A 150 0.01 -1.20 26.54
CA SER A 150 -0.64 -1.89 27.68
C SER A 150 -1.98 -2.46 27.23
N GLU A 151 -2.64 -3.24 28.09
CA GLU A 151 -4.01 -3.75 27.94
C GLU A 151 -5.05 -2.61 27.86
N LYS A 152 -4.68 -1.38 28.24
CA LYS A 152 -5.52 -0.18 28.08
C LYS A 152 -5.57 0.31 26.62
N ALA A 153 -4.76 -0.25 25.72
CA ALA A 153 -4.73 0.13 24.31
C ALA A 153 -6.02 -0.26 23.59
N PHE A 154 -6.58 0.69 22.85
CA PHE A 154 -7.78 0.46 22.05
C PHE A 154 -7.75 1.25 20.74
N VAL A 155 -8.48 0.77 19.76
CA VAL A 155 -8.80 1.46 18.52
C VAL A 155 -10.27 1.24 18.18
N LYS A 156 -11.06 2.32 18.14
CA LYS A 156 -12.41 2.33 17.59
C LYS A 156 -12.33 2.74 16.12
N ILE A 157 -13.03 2.00 15.27
CA ILE A 157 -13.07 2.16 13.82
C ILE A 157 -14.51 2.43 13.41
N ALA A 158 -14.74 3.56 12.73
CA ALA A 158 -16.01 3.91 12.11
C ALA A 158 -15.83 4.06 10.60
N LEU A 159 -16.93 3.95 9.84
CA LEU A 159 -16.91 4.06 8.38
C LEU A 159 -17.65 5.34 7.97
N ASN A 160 -17.10 6.06 7.00
CA ASN A 160 -17.55 7.38 6.55
C ASN A 160 -18.34 7.31 5.23
N PHE A 161 -18.90 6.15 4.88
CA PHE A 161 -19.75 5.97 3.69
C PHE A 161 -21.09 5.35 4.09
N VAL A 162 -22.18 6.01 3.68
CA VAL A 162 -23.54 5.64 4.10
C VAL A 162 -23.96 4.37 3.37
N ARG A 163 -24.20 3.32 4.15
CA ARG A 163 -24.85 2.06 3.74
C ARG A 163 -25.71 1.54 4.86
N GLU A 164 -26.82 0.92 4.51
CA GLU A 164 -27.69 0.22 5.44
C GLU A 164 -26.92 -0.87 6.20
N ASN A 165 -27.31 -1.09 7.46
CA ASN A 165 -26.81 -2.15 8.34
C ASN A 165 -25.30 -2.18 8.67
N GLN A 166 -24.43 -1.47 7.94
CA GLN A 166 -22.98 -1.29 8.21
C GLN A 166 -22.23 -2.61 8.54
N GLN A 167 -22.68 -3.72 7.97
CA GLN A 167 -22.20 -5.05 8.32
C GLN A 167 -21.30 -5.63 7.23
N PHE A 168 -20.06 -5.94 7.59
CA PHE A 168 -19.02 -6.38 6.66
C PHE A 168 -18.31 -7.63 7.16
N THR A 169 -17.83 -8.44 6.22
CA THR A 169 -16.84 -9.47 6.51
C THR A 169 -15.49 -8.78 6.73
N THR A 170 -14.92 -9.02 7.91
CA THR A 170 -13.66 -8.40 8.33
C THR A 170 -12.64 -9.49 8.63
N ARG A 171 -11.42 -9.36 8.09
CA ARG A 171 -10.25 -10.12 8.53
C ARG A 171 -9.22 -9.16 9.11
N ILE A 172 -8.64 -9.52 10.25
CA ILE A 172 -7.74 -8.67 11.03
C ILE A 172 -6.36 -9.31 11.02
N VAL A 173 -5.33 -8.53 10.66
CA VAL A 173 -3.92 -8.93 10.74
C VAL A 173 -3.41 -8.56 12.13
N PHE A 174 -2.99 -9.54 12.92
CA PHE A 174 -2.55 -9.32 14.31
C PHE A 174 -1.37 -10.23 14.68
N LYS A 175 -0.70 -9.88 15.78
CA LYS A 175 0.45 -10.61 16.34
C LYS A 175 0.37 -10.56 17.86
N SER A 176 0.56 -11.68 18.54
CA SER A 176 0.45 -11.81 20.00
C SER A 176 1.79 -12.16 20.63
N PRO A 177 2.18 -11.61 21.79
CA PRO A 177 3.38 -12.04 22.50
C PRO A 177 3.22 -13.42 23.18
N SER A 178 1.98 -13.91 23.36
CA SER A 178 1.69 -15.22 23.94
C SER A 178 0.35 -15.80 23.46
N LEU A 179 0.06 -17.05 23.86
CA LEU A 179 -1.22 -17.73 23.57
C LEU A 179 -2.42 -17.18 24.39
N LEU A 180 -2.20 -16.26 25.33
CA LEU A 180 -3.25 -15.73 26.24
C LEU A 180 -4.24 -14.75 25.57
N GLY A 181 -4.20 -14.63 24.24
CA GLY A 181 -5.04 -13.70 23.48
C GLY A 181 -4.36 -12.37 23.21
N ALA A 182 -4.48 -11.86 21.98
CA ALA A 182 -3.92 -10.58 21.57
C ALA A 182 -4.91 -9.43 21.79
N PHE A 183 -6.17 -9.63 21.37
CA PHE A 183 -7.19 -8.58 21.34
C PHE A 183 -8.61 -9.13 21.57
N VAL A 184 -9.52 -8.25 21.99
CA VAL A 184 -10.98 -8.44 21.87
C VAL A 184 -11.52 -7.40 20.91
N VAL A 185 -12.34 -7.85 19.97
CA VAL A 185 -13.06 -7.04 18.98
C VAL A 185 -14.53 -7.04 19.37
N THR A 186 -15.11 -5.87 19.65
CA THR A 186 -16.54 -5.70 19.94
C THR A 186 -17.19 -4.88 18.83
N ASP A 187 -18.30 -5.36 18.29
CA ASP A 187 -19.04 -4.70 17.20
C ASP A 187 -20.15 -3.76 17.71
N ALA A 188 -20.82 -3.04 16.80
CA ALA A 188 -21.88 -2.08 17.15
C ALA A 188 -23.15 -2.71 17.74
N LYS A 189 -23.34 -4.03 17.61
CA LYS A 189 -24.42 -4.80 18.27
C LYS A 189 -23.98 -5.36 19.62
N GLY A 190 -22.75 -5.06 20.07
CA GLY A 190 -22.16 -5.56 21.31
C GLY A 190 -21.54 -6.96 21.18
N GLN A 191 -21.63 -7.60 20.01
CA GLN A 191 -21.07 -8.93 19.81
C GLN A 191 -19.54 -8.86 19.89
N SER A 192 -18.95 -9.73 20.70
CA SER A 192 -17.52 -9.73 20.98
C SER A 192 -16.82 -10.99 20.48
N TYR A 193 -15.61 -10.82 19.96
CA TYR A 193 -14.76 -11.87 19.39
C TYR A 193 -13.34 -11.74 19.95
N ARG A 194 -12.73 -12.84 20.40
CA ARG A 194 -11.35 -12.84 20.92
C ARG A 194 -10.38 -13.30 19.83
N LEU A 195 -9.37 -12.49 19.55
CA LEU A 195 -8.24 -12.85 18.70
C LEU A 195 -7.15 -13.47 19.59
N GLY A 196 -6.81 -14.73 19.34
CA GLY A 196 -5.68 -15.43 19.95
C GLY A 196 -4.72 -15.91 18.88
N ALA A 197 -3.42 -15.88 19.19
CA ALA A 197 -2.41 -16.45 18.30
C ALA A 197 -2.33 -17.97 18.51
N SER A 198 -2.10 -18.66 17.40
CA SER A 198 -1.69 -20.06 17.32
C SER A 198 -0.20 -20.20 17.66
N VAL A 199 0.63 -19.21 17.32
CA VAL A 199 2.08 -19.19 17.60
C VAL A 199 2.52 -17.82 18.16
N PRO A 200 3.17 -17.76 19.33
CA PRO A 200 3.69 -16.50 19.87
C PRO A 200 4.63 -15.77 18.91
N ASN A 201 4.52 -14.43 18.90
CA ASN A 201 5.30 -13.50 18.08
C ASN A 201 5.27 -13.75 16.56
N THR A 202 4.27 -14.51 16.07
CA THR A 202 4.00 -14.69 14.64
C THR A 202 2.85 -13.78 14.20
N TRP A 203 2.85 -13.34 12.94
CA TRP A 203 1.71 -12.66 12.34
C TRP A 203 0.65 -13.66 11.89
N GLU A 204 -0.58 -13.43 12.31
CA GLU A 204 -1.75 -14.23 11.93
C GLU A 204 -2.85 -13.35 11.35
N ILE A 205 -3.60 -13.92 10.41
CA ILE A 205 -4.75 -13.26 9.78
C ILE A 205 -6.01 -13.99 10.24
N SER A 206 -6.88 -13.28 10.96
CA SER A 206 -8.07 -13.88 11.59
C SER A 206 -8.91 -14.69 10.60
N LYS A 207 -9.70 -15.63 11.13
CA LYS A 207 -10.87 -16.14 10.41
C LYS A 207 -11.80 -14.96 10.02
N PRO A 208 -12.60 -15.06 8.96
CA PRO A 208 -13.59 -14.05 8.61
C PRO A 208 -14.55 -13.81 9.78
N LEU A 209 -14.73 -12.54 10.17
CA LEU A 209 -15.68 -12.11 11.19
C LEU A 209 -16.75 -11.24 10.53
N THR A 210 -18.03 -11.57 10.70
CA THR A 210 -19.13 -10.68 10.28
C THR A 210 -19.34 -9.63 11.37
N LEU A 211 -18.92 -8.39 11.11
CA LEU A 211 -18.90 -7.30 12.09
C LEU A 211 -19.81 -6.14 11.66
N THR A 212 -20.62 -5.63 12.59
CA THR A 212 -21.39 -4.40 12.42
C THR A 212 -20.55 -3.21 12.87
N PHE A 213 -20.30 -2.24 11.99
CA PHE A 213 -19.53 -1.04 12.32
C PHE A 213 -20.40 0.04 12.99
N PRO A 214 -19.83 0.88 13.88
CA PRO A 214 -18.42 0.97 14.25
C PRO A 214 -17.96 -0.13 15.23
N ILE A 215 -16.75 -0.66 15.01
CA ILE A 215 -16.14 -1.69 15.87
C ILE A 215 -15.11 -1.08 16.82
N THR A 216 -14.84 -1.75 17.95
CA THR A 216 -13.76 -1.39 18.88
C THR A 216 -12.87 -2.60 19.15
N ILE A 217 -11.57 -2.46 18.90
CA ILE A 217 -10.55 -3.46 19.19
C ILE A 217 -9.78 -3.00 20.44
N LYS A 218 -9.72 -3.84 21.48
CA LYS A 218 -8.97 -3.61 22.72
C LYS A 218 -7.86 -4.65 22.87
N ALA A 219 -6.69 -4.24 23.32
CA ALA A 219 -5.58 -5.15 23.63
C ALA A 219 -5.90 -6.02 24.86
N LEU A 220 -5.49 -7.28 24.82
CA LEU A 220 -5.48 -8.17 25.99
C LEU A 220 -4.11 -8.24 26.67
N LEU A 221 -3.05 -7.83 25.96
CA LEU A 221 -1.66 -7.89 26.42
C LEU A 221 -0.88 -6.65 25.93
N PRO A 222 0.11 -6.14 26.69
CA PRO A 222 1.14 -5.26 26.14
C PRO A 222 1.91 -5.98 25.03
N ASN A 223 2.51 -5.24 24.10
CA ASN A 223 3.24 -5.74 22.94
C ASN A 223 2.42 -6.54 21.90
N ALA A 224 1.14 -6.83 22.13
CA ALA A 224 0.23 -7.28 21.07
C ALA A 224 0.18 -6.21 19.96
N ALA A 225 0.15 -6.64 18.70
CA ALA A 225 0.29 -5.74 17.55
C ALA A 225 -0.77 -5.98 16.48
N LEU A 226 -1.21 -4.90 15.83
CA LEU A 226 -2.13 -4.89 14.69
C LEU A 226 -1.35 -4.48 13.43
N GLY A 227 -1.63 -5.16 12.32
CA GLY A 227 -0.98 -4.96 11.02
C GLY A 227 -1.89 -4.48 9.90
N GLY A 228 -3.20 -4.42 10.14
CA GLY A 228 -4.19 -3.93 9.18
C GLY A 228 -5.48 -4.74 9.20
N TYR A 229 -6.43 -4.32 8.37
CA TYR A 229 -7.76 -4.90 8.24
C TYR A 229 -8.12 -5.09 6.77
N PHE A 230 -8.89 -6.15 6.48
CA PHE A 230 -9.53 -6.37 5.19
C PHE A 230 -11.04 -6.37 5.44
N ILE A 231 -11.74 -5.33 4.97
CA ILE A 231 -13.16 -5.11 5.25
C ILE A 231 -13.92 -5.15 3.91
N TYR A 232 -14.73 -6.19 3.70
CA TYR A 232 -15.33 -6.55 2.42
C TYR A 232 -16.72 -7.20 2.56
N ASN A 233 -17.47 -7.26 1.47
CA ASN A 233 -18.80 -7.90 1.41
C ASN A 233 -18.68 -9.41 1.12
N GLN A 234 -19.69 -10.19 1.49
CA GLN A 234 -19.76 -11.62 1.13
C GLN A 234 -20.15 -11.84 -0.34
N GLY A 235 -20.86 -10.87 -0.94
CA GLY A 235 -21.22 -10.87 -2.37
C GLY A 235 -20.28 -9.98 -3.20
N ALA A 236 -20.85 -9.26 -4.17
CA ALA A 236 -20.13 -8.35 -5.05
C ALA A 236 -19.33 -7.28 -4.27
N ASN A 237 -18.11 -6.98 -4.71
CA ASN A 237 -17.21 -6.03 -4.05
C ASN A 237 -16.70 -4.96 -5.02
N THR A 238 -17.18 -3.72 -4.86
CA THR A 238 -16.62 -2.51 -5.49
C THR A 238 -15.67 -1.85 -4.51
N ILE A 239 -14.35 -1.97 -4.75
CA ILE A 239 -13.29 -1.58 -3.82
C ILE A 239 -12.25 -0.73 -4.55
N ILE A 240 -11.85 0.38 -3.96
CA ILE A 240 -10.58 1.05 -4.26
C ILE A 240 -9.83 1.26 -2.94
N SER A 241 -8.81 0.45 -2.74
CA SER A 241 -7.97 0.41 -1.54
C SER A 241 -6.54 0.81 -1.87
N HIS A 242 -5.75 1.22 -0.87
CA HIS A 242 -4.38 1.68 -1.09
C HIS A 242 -3.44 1.39 0.08
N SER A 243 -2.16 1.20 -0.26
CA SER A 243 -1.01 1.13 0.64
C SER A 243 -0.02 2.22 0.24
N GLY A 244 -0.45 3.47 0.32
CA GLY A 244 0.40 4.64 0.09
C GLY A 244 1.21 4.98 1.34
N ALA A 245 2.53 5.20 1.20
CA ALA A 245 3.42 5.47 2.33
C ALA A 245 4.35 6.67 2.11
N ASN A 246 4.30 7.66 3.00
CA ASN A 246 5.07 8.91 2.85
C ASN A 246 6.59 8.67 2.82
N GLY A 247 7.24 9.12 1.74
CA GLY A 247 8.68 8.94 1.53
C GLY A 247 9.11 7.51 1.17
N ALA A 248 8.17 6.63 0.78
CA ALA A 248 8.47 5.28 0.35
C ALA A 248 9.03 5.24 -1.09
N ARG A 249 9.87 4.24 -1.33
CA ARG A 249 10.46 3.89 -2.63
C ARG A 249 9.83 2.61 -3.18
N SER A 250 10.09 2.30 -4.44
CA SER A 250 9.69 1.03 -5.08
C SER A 250 10.17 -0.24 -4.35
N ASP A 251 11.24 -0.16 -3.54
CA ASP A 251 11.81 -1.29 -2.80
C ASP A 251 11.22 -1.48 -1.38
N ILE A 252 10.26 -0.66 -0.96
CA ILE A 252 9.73 -0.66 0.42
C ILE A 252 9.13 -2.02 0.85
N TRP A 253 8.54 -2.76 -0.10
CA TRP A 253 7.90 -4.05 0.12
C TRP A 253 8.88 -5.17 0.50
N LEU A 254 10.18 -5.00 0.22
CA LEU A 254 11.22 -5.96 0.64
C LEU A 254 11.38 -6.03 2.16
N LYS A 255 10.94 -4.98 2.89
CA LYS A 255 10.92 -4.95 4.35
C LYS A 255 9.73 -5.69 4.97
N TRP A 256 8.79 -6.18 4.16
CA TRP A 256 7.57 -6.85 4.62
C TRP A 256 7.80 -8.37 4.73
N ASN A 257 7.07 -9.00 5.64
CA ASN A 257 7.02 -10.45 5.82
C ASN A 257 6.43 -11.09 4.55
N GLN A 258 7.28 -11.71 3.73
CA GLN A 258 6.90 -12.15 2.38
C GLN A 258 5.81 -13.23 2.36
N PRO A 259 5.80 -14.25 3.24
CA PRO A 259 4.66 -15.17 3.37
C PRO A 259 3.36 -14.45 3.72
N LEU A 260 3.35 -13.57 4.72
CA LEU A 260 2.16 -12.83 5.15
C LEU A 260 1.67 -11.87 4.06
N PHE A 261 2.57 -11.20 3.33
CA PHE A 261 2.22 -10.32 2.22
C PHE A 261 1.51 -11.10 1.10
N ARG A 262 2.02 -12.29 0.74
CA ARG A 262 1.37 -13.18 -0.24
C ARG A 262 0.00 -13.66 0.24
N GLN A 263 -0.11 -14.05 1.51
CA GLN A 263 -1.39 -14.43 2.12
C GLN A 263 -2.39 -13.26 2.17
N SER A 264 -1.91 -12.04 2.41
CA SER A 264 -2.70 -10.81 2.45
C SER A 264 -3.28 -10.47 1.07
N LEU A 265 -2.47 -10.61 0.02
CA LEU A 265 -2.89 -10.44 -1.38
C LEU A 265 -3.92 -11.50 -1.84
N GLN A 266 -4.11 -12.59 -1.09
CA GLN A 266 -5.09 -13.64 -1.39
C GLN A 266 -6.42 -13.49 -0.63
N ILE A 267 -6.58 -12.47 0.22
CA ILE A 267 -7.84 -12.23 0.96
C ILE A 267 -8.90 -11.60 0.06
N ILE A 268 -8.47 -10.76 -0.87
CA ILE A 268 -9.30 -10.09 -1.87
C ILE A 268 -8.63 -10.35 -3.22
N THR A 269 -9.36 -11.00 -4.13
CA THR A 269 -8.94 -11.13 -5.52
C THR A 269 -9.13 -9.78 -6.21
N TYR A 270 -8.03 -9.11 -6.53
CA TYR A 270 -8.05 -7.79 -7.19
C TYR A 270 -8.14 -7.94 -8.71
N ASP A 271 -8.82 -7.01 -9.36
CA ASP A 271 -8.96 -6.92 -10.81
C ASP A 271 -7.90 -5.98 -11.42
N LEU A 272 -7.41 -5.02 -10.63
CA LEU A 272 -6.34 -4.08 -11.01
C LEU A 272 -5.40 -3.79 -9.83
N PHE A 273 -4.09 -3.90 -10.06
CA PHE A 273 -3.09 -3.25 -9.22
C PHE A 273 -2.56 -1.98 -9.88
N VAL A 274 -2.38 -0.94 -9.07
CA VAL A 274 -1.74 0.30 -9.49
C VAL A 274 -0.47 0.50 -8.67
N LEU A 275 0.66 0.72 -9.33
CA LEU A 275 1.97 0.90 -8.72
C LEU A 275 2.49 2.32 -9.00
N CYS A 276 2.42 3.18 -7.99
CA CYS A 276 2.75 4.61 -8.06
C CYS A 276 3.98 4.91 -7.20
N TYR A 277 5.15 4.60 -7.74
CA TYR A 277 6.46 4.78 -7.12
C TYR A 277 7.44 5.43 -8.09
N GLY A 278 8.51 6.03 -7.56
CA GLY A 278 9.62 6.57 -8.34
C GLY A 278 10.09 7.94 -7.86
N SER A 279 9.25 8.73 -7.19
CA SER A 279 9.63 10.07 -6.71
C SER A 279 10.78 10.00 -5.70
N ASN A 280 10.66 9.13 -4.70
CA ASN A 280 11.72 8.94 -3.70
C ASN A 280 12.93 8.15 -4.23
N ASP A 281 12.72 7.29 -5.23
CA ASP A 281 13.78 6.57 -5.94
C ASP A 281 14.64 7.55 -6.78
N ALA A 282 14.01 8.54 -7.40
CA ALA A 282 14.68 9.60 -8.16
C ALA A 282 15.48 10.58 -7.29
N MET A 283 15.15 10.67 -6.00
CA MET A 283 15.89 11.48 -5.01
C MET A 283 17.13 10.77 -4.43
N LEU A 284 17.42 9.53 -4.83
CA LEU A 284 18.66 8.84 -4.47
C LEU A 284 19.88 9.53 -5.10
N ALA A 285 20.91 9.76 -4.30
CA ALA A 285 22.20 10.32 -4.75
C ALA A 285 22.93 9.42 -5.75
N THR A 286 22.75 8.10 -5.63
CA THR A 286 23.17 7.09 -6.61
C THR A 286 21.98 6.18 -6.91
N PHE A 287 21.59 6.08 -8.18
CA PHE A 287 20.49 5.23 -8.61
C PHE A 287 21.00 4.00 -9.35
N ASP A 288 20.88 2.82 -8.72
CA ASP A 288 21.10 1.54 -9.39
C ASP A 288 19.84 1.13 -10.16
N LYS A 289 19.87 1.40 -11.47
CA LYS A 289 18.82 1.00 -12.42
C LYS A 289 18.57 -0.52 -12.41
N ASN A 290 19.60 -1.35 -12.26
CA ASN A 290 19.48 -2.80 -12.38
C ASN A 290 18.79 -3.39 -11.15
N THR A 291 19.19 -2.96 -9.95
CA THR A 291 18.50 -3.34 -8.71
C THR A 291 17.08 -2.80 -8.65
N PHE A 292 16.84 -1.56 -9.11
CA PHE A 292 15.48 -1.01 -9.23
C PHE A 292 14.59 -1.87 -10.13
N ILE A 293 15.02 -2.17 -11.36
CA ILE A 293 14.24 -2.98 -12.31
C ILE A 293 14.01 -4.39 -11.77
N LYS A 294 15.03 -5.04 -11.20
CA LYS A 294 14.91 -6.37 -10.57
C LYS A 294 13.86 -6.37 -9.46
N ASN A 295 13.89 -5.40 -8.55
CA ASN A 295 12.96 -5.32 -7.42
C ASN A 295 11.53 -5.00 -7.87
N TYR A 296 11.36 -4.13 -8.86
CA TYR A 296 10.03 -3.80 -9.41
C TYR A 296 9.41 -5.01 -10.14
N LYS A 297 10.19 -5.73 -10.94
CA LYS A 297 9.75 -6.97 -11.60
C LYS A 297 9.38 -8.07 -10.59
N ASN A 298 10.15 -8.21 -9.52
CA ASN A 298 9.83 -9.18 -8.45
C ASN A 298 8.51 -8.86 -7.72
N LEU A 299 8.16 -7.57 -7.58
CA LEU A 299 6.84 -7.15 -7.08
C LEU A 299 5.74 -7.53 -8.08
N ILE A 300 5.90 -7.17 -9.36
CA ILE A 300 4.95 -7.50 -10.44
C ILE A 300 4.69 -9.02 -10.53
N ALA A 301 5.74 -9.84 -10.46
CA ALA A 301 5.64 -11.30 -10.43
C ALA A 301 4.88 -11.81 -9.19
N THR A 302 5.10 -11.20 -8.02
CA THR A 302 4.40 -11.55 -6.77
C THR A 302 2.91 -11.22 -6.82
N LEU A 303 2.54 -10.10 -7.43
CA LEU A 303 1.14 -9.74 -7.70
C LEU A 303 0.51 -10.71 -8.69
N ARG A 304 1.16 -10.97 -9.82
CA ARG A 304 0.70 -11.93 -10.85
C ARG A 304 0.60 -13.38 -10.36
N GLN A 305 1.36 -13.78 -9.35
CA GLN A 305 1.29 -15.11 -8.75
C GLN A 305 0.14 -15.24 -7.73
N THR A 306 -0.19 -14.18 -7.00
CA THR A 306 -1.29 -14.18 -6.01
C THR A 306 -2.65 -13.86 -6.63
N ASN A 307 -2.65 -13.10 -7.72
CA ASN A 307 -3.82 -12.58 -8.42
C ASN A 307 -3.58 -12.70 -9.95
N PRO A 308 -3.70 -13.90 -10.55
CA PRO A 308 -3.33 -14.13 -11.94
C PRO A 308 -4.15 -13.30 -12.95
N ASN A 309 -5.42 -13.02 -12.62
CA ASN A 309 -6.36 -12.33 -13.51
C ASN A 309 -6.33 -10.80 -13.33
N ALA A 310 -5.51 -10.26 -12.41
CA ALA A 310 -5.37 -8.82 -12.24
C ALA A 310 -4.57 -8.21 -13.38
N SER A 311 -5.04 -7.08 -13.91
CA SER A 311 -4.19 -6.18 -14.71
C SER A 311 -3.27 -5.37 -13.81
N ILE A 312 -2.20 -4.80 -14.37
CA ILE A 312 -1.27 -3.92 -13.65
C ILE A 312 -1.13 -2.59 -14.42
N LEU A 313 -1.18 -1.48 -13.68
CA LEU A 313 -0.88 -0.13 -14.15
C LEU A 313 0.32 0.43 -13.38
N LEU A 314 1.37 0.83 -14.10
CA LEU A 314 2.48 1.58 -13.55
C LEU A 314 2.22 3.09 -13.73
N ILE A 315 2.38 3.87 -12.67
CA ILE A 315 2.30 5.33 -12.72
C ILE A 315 3.70 5.88 -12.45
N ALA A 316 4.33 6.44 -13.48
CA ALA A 316 5.62 7.11 -13.36
C ALA A 316 5.48 8.49 -12.68
N PRO A 317 6.48 8.91 -11.89
CA PRO A 317 6.39 10.07 -10.99
C PRO A 317 6.27 11.43 -11.70
N PRO A 318 5.70 12.45 -11.03
CA PRO A 318 5.72 13.83 -11.52
C PRO A 318 7.15 14.41 -11.46
N LYS A 319 7.35 15.59 -12.04
CA LYS A 319 8.64 16.33 -12.09
C LYS A 319 9.27 16.44 -10.69
N THR A 320 10.15 15.49 -10.36
CA THR A 320 10.70 15.33 -9.02
C THR A 320 11.83 16.33 -8.81
N LEU A 321 11.72 17.14 -7.75
CA LEU A 321 12.70 18.14 -7.39
C LEU A 321 13.32 17.85 -6.01
N ILE A 322 14.63 18.05 -5.91
CA ILE A 322 15.37 18.14 -4.64
C ILE A 322 15.58 19.60 -4.26
N LYS A 323 15.48 19.92 -2.97
CA LYS A 323 15.86 21.24 -2.44
C LYS A 323 17.37 21.33 -2.37
N ARG A 324 17.98 22.38 -2.94
CA ARG A 324 19.43 22.60 -2.79
C ARG A 324 19.79 22.88 -1.33
N ALA A 325 20.90 22.28 -0.86
CA ALA A 325 21.42 22.57 0.47
C ALA A 325 21.67 24.08 0.65
N LYS A 326 21.26 24.63 1.80
CA LYS A 326 21.36 26.06 2.16
C LYS A 326 20.65 27.04 1.20
N SER A 327 19.70 26.56 0.37
CA SER A 327 18.94 27.42 -0.56
C SER A 327 17.43 27.25 -0.40
N SER A 328 16.67 28.27 -0.81
CA SER A 328 15.23 28.18 -1.09
C SER A 328 14.92 27.54 -2.45
N THR A 329 15.90 27.43 -3.34
CA THR A 329 15.70 26.90 -4.70
C THR A 329 15.59 25.37 -4.74
N TYR A 330 14.65 24.90 -5.54
CA TYR A 330 14.50 23.50 -5.92
C TYR A 330 15.17 23.26 -7.28
N THR A 331 15.76 22.08 -7.46
CA THR A 331 16.35 21.62 -8.72
C THR A 331 15.87 20.22 -9.06
N PHE A 332 15.84 19.88 -10.34
CA PHE A 332 15.50 18.55 -10.82
C PHE A 332 16.34 17.47 -10.14
N ALA A 333 15.72 16.38 -9.71
CA ALA A 333 16.42 15.28 -9.06
C ALA A 333 17.30 14.53 -10.10
N PRO A 334 18.62 14.38 -9.90
CA PRO A 334 19.53 13.88 -10.94
C PRO A 334 19.11 12.54 -11.56
N SER A 335 18.61 11.63 -10.73
CA SER A 335 18.22 10.27 -11.13
C SER A 335 16.84 10.22 -11.80
N PHE A 336 16.07 11.31 -11.87
CA PHE A 336 14.68 11.29 -12.34
C PHE A 336 14.51 10.70 -13.74
N LYS A 337 15.31 11.14 -14.73
CA LYS A 337 15.16 10.63 -16.10
C LYS A 337 15.59 9.17 -16.23
N ALA A 338 16.50 8.69 -15.39
CA ALA A 338 16.86 7.28 -15.31
C ALA A 338 15.72 6.45 -14.70
N VAL A 339 15.07 6.93 -13.63
CA VAL A 339 13.89 6.29 -13.01
C VAL A 339 12.70 6.27 -13.97
N GLN A 340 12.34 7.40 -14.60
CA GLN A 340 11.23 7.47 -15.56
C GLN A 340 11.44 6.47 -16.71
N SER A 341 12.65 6.44 -17.27
CA SER A 341 13.01 5.48 -18.34
C SER A 341 12.98 4.03 -17.86
N ALA A 342 13.39 3.76 -16.61
CA ALA A 342 13.36 2.42 -16.04
C ALA A 342 11.92 1.92 -15.79
N ILE A 343 10.99 2.77 -15.35
CA ILE A 343 9.58 2.38 -15.18
C ILE A 343 8.94 2.09 -16.55
N LEU A 344 9.25 2.87 -17.58
CA LEU A 344 8.82 2.59 -18.96
C LEU A 344 9.42 1.28 -19.52
N GLU A 345 10.67 0.96 -19.18
CA GLU A 345 11.34 -0.29 -19.54
C GLU A 345 10.73 -1.51 -18.82
N ILE A 346 10.40 -1.38 -17.54
CA ILE A 346 9.62 -2.37 -16.79
C ILE A 346 8.25 -2.55 -17.46
N ALA A 347 7.53 -1.46 -17.77
CA ALA A 347 6.20 -1.52 -18.37
C ALA A 347 6.17 -2.30 -19.70
N LYS A 348 7.12 -1.99 -20.59
CA LYS A 348 7.30 -2.66 -21.87
C LYS A 348 7.68 -4.15 -21.73
N SER A 349 8.65 -4.45 -20.85
CA SER A 349 9.19 -5.81 -20.73
C SER A 349 8.31 -6.75 -19.89
N GLU A 350 7.51 -6.21 -18.97
CA GLU A 350 6.48 -6.98 -18.24
C GLU A 350 5.14 -7.04 -18.97
N LYS A 351 4.93 -6.24 -20.02
CA LYS A 351 3.64 -6.08 -20.71
C LYS A 351 2.51 -5.72 -19.74
N VAL A 352 2.55 -4.48 -19.27
CA VAL A 352 1.58 -3.89 -18.33
C VAL A 352 1.22 -2.47 -18.76
N LEU A 353 0.12 -1.92 -18.25
CA LEU A 353 -0.31 -0.56 -18.55
C LEU A 353 0.65 0.48 -17.96
N TYR A 354 0.78 1.64 -18.61
CA TYR A 354 1.69 2.72 -18.19
C TYR A 354 1.05 4.11 -18.32
N PHE A 355 1.11 4.88 -17.23
CA PHE A 355 0.81 6.31 -17.20
C PHE A 355 2.01 7.12 -16.71
N ASP A 356 2.12 8.38 -17.15
CA ASP A 356 3.28 9.22 -16.88
C ASP A 356 2.85 10.61 -16.41
N MET A 357 2.95 10.86 -15.10
CA MET A 357 2.56 12.15 -14.52
C MET A 357 3.43 13.30 -15.03
N PHE A 358 4.72 13.08 -15.31
CA PHE A 358 5.59 14.11 -15.88
C PHE A 358 5.14 14.47 -17.30
N ASN A 359 4.84 13.50 -18.16
CA ASN A 359 4.39 13.77 -19.53
C ASN A 359 3.01 14.45 -19.55
N LEU A 360 2.10 14.11 -18.61
CA LEU A 360 0.84 14.86 -18.43
C LEU A 360 1.13 16.33 -18.11
N MET A 361 1.99 16.58 -17.11
CA MET A 361 2.31 17.93 -16.67
C MET A 361 2.94 18.75 -17.80
N GLU A 362 3.99 18.26 -18.47
CA GLU A 362 4.67 19.03 -19.52
C GLU A 362 3.79 19.25 -20.77
N LYS A 363 2.87 18.32 -21.12
CA LYS A 363 1.81 18.56 -22.13
C LYS A 363 0.84 19.69 -21.75
N THR A 364 0.69 19.98 -20.46
CA THR A 364 -0.31 20.91 -19.91
C THR A 364 0.34 22.14 -19.24
N GLY A 365 1.44 22.62 -19.83
CA GLY A 365 2.15 23.84 -19.41
C GLY A 365 3.33 23.63 -18.46
N GLY A 366 3.58 22.38 -18.05
CA GLY A 366 4.68 22.02 -17.14
C GLY A 366 4.43 22.41 -15.69
N LYS A 367 5.39 22.08 -14.83
CA LYS A 367 5.26 22.29 -13.37
C LYS A 367 5.00 23.74 -12.98
N ASP A 368 5.60 24.71 -13.66
CA ASP A 368 5.48 26.11 -13.26
C ASP A 368 4.08 26.67 -13.56
N GLU A 369 3.42 26.21 -14.63
CA GLU A 369 2.00 26.50 -14.89
C GLU A 369 1.10 25.78 -13.88
N TRP A 370 1.38 24.52 -13.56
CA TRP A 370 0.67 23.80 -12.50
C TRP A 370 0.80 24.48 -11.12
N ILE A 371 1.90 25.19 -10.84
CA ILE A 371 2.03 26.01 -9.62
C ILE A 371 1.12 27.25 -9.71
N LYS A 372 1.11 27.98 -10.83
CA LYS A 372 0.22 29.14 -11.04
C LYS A 372 -1.26 28.78 -10.92
N LEU A 373 -1.66 27.62 -11.45
CA LEU A 373 -3.03 27.10 -11.43
C LEU A 373 -3.44 26.48 -10.07
N GLY A 374 -2.57 26.49 -9.06
CA GLY A 374 -2.86 25.89 -7.75
C GLY A 374 -2.88 24.36 -7.76
N LEU A 375 -2.37 23.70 -8.81
CA LEU A 375 -2.33 22.25 -8.99
C LEU A 375 -1.07 21.60 -8.40
N SER A 376 0.03 22.34 -8.21
CA SER A 376 1.29 21.79 -7.68
C SER A 376 1.92 22.66 -6.59
N LYS A 377 2.54 22.02 -5.59
CA LYS A 377 3.44 22.69 -4.64
C LYS A 377 4.81 22.94 -5.32
N GLN A 378 5.65 23.79 -4.73
CA GLN A 378 7.01 24.05 -5.26
C GLN A 378 7.95 22.83 -5.17
N ASP A 379 7.70 21.91 -4.24
CA ASP A 379 8.45 20.66 -4.10
C ASP A 379 7.91 19.56 -5.03
N VAL A 380 8.15 18.28 -4.75
CA VAL A 380 7.64 17.17 -5.58
C VAL A 380 6.11 17.02 -5.54
N HIS A 381 5.42 17.54 -4.52
CA HIS A 381 4.02 17.21 -4.29
C HIS A 381 3.04 18.00 -5.18
N LEU A 382 1.89 17.39 -5.46
CA LEU A 382 0.75 18.07 -6.05
C LEU A 382 -0.15 18.67 -4.96
N SER A 383 -1.03 19.57 -5.35
CA SER A 383 -2.14 20.01 -4.50
C SER A 383 -3.28 18.98 -4.53
N PRO A 384 -4.27 19.08 -3.63
CA PRO A 384 -5.49 18.27 -3.71
C PRO A 384 -6.17 18.32 -5.10
N TYR A 385 -6.16 19.48 -5.77
CA TYR A 385 -6.70 19.61 -7.14
C TYR A 385 -5.79 19.03 -8.22
N GLY A 386 -4.46 19.10 -8.07
CA GLY A 386 -3.53 18.43 -8.97
C GLY A 386 -3.64 16.90 -8.92
N TYR A 387 -3.86 16.34 -7.74
CA TYR A 387 -4.15 14.91 -7.60
C TYR A 387 -5.50 14.52 -8.22
N ARG A 388 -6.55 15.37 -8.10
CA ARG A 388 -7.81 15.18 -8.85
C ARG A 388 -7.55 15.18 -10.37
N ALA A 389 -6.80 16.16 -10.89
CA ALA A 389 -6.46 16.26 -12.32
C ALA A 389 -5.67 15.04 -12.86
N VAL A 390 -4.74 14.49 -12.07
CA VAL A 390 -4.03 13.25 -12.41
C VAL A 390 -4.97 12.05 -12.42
N ALA A 391 -5.86 11.92 -11.41
CA ALA A 391 -6.83 10.83 -11.35
C ALA A 391 -7.77 10.83 -12.55
N ASP A 392 -8.30 12.00 -12.91
CA ASP A 392 -9.21 12.19 -14.04
C ASP A 392 -8.50 11.92 -15.38
N ALA A 393 -7.23 12.32 -15.52
CA ALA A 393 -6.41 12.02 -16.69
C ALA A 393 -6.11 10.52 -16.86
N ILE A 394 -5.90 9.79 -15.77
CA ILE A 394 -5.75 8.32 -15.82
C ILE A 394 -7.06 7.67 -16.24
N GLU A 395 -8.20 8.11 -15.69
CA GLU A 395 -9.52 7.58 -16.06
C GLU A 395 -9.83 7.83 -17.55
N PHE A 396 -9.60 9.06 -18.04
CA PHE A 396 -9.76 9.41 -19.45
C PHE A 396 -8.88 8.54 -20.37
N GLY A 397 -7.60 8.37 -20.02
CA GLY A 397 -6.67 7.52 -20.76
C GLY A 397 -7.06 6.03 -20.77
N LEU A 398 -7.65 5.52 -19.69
CA LEU A 398 -8.21 4.17 -19.63
C LEU A 398 -9.45 4.02 -20.51
N ARG A 399 -10.40 4.96 -20.45
CA ARG A 399 -11.62 4.93 -21.29
C ARG A 399 -11.29 4.90 -22.79
N GLY A 400 -10.38 5.76 -23.26
CA GLY A 400 -9.94 5.77 -24.66
C GLY A 400 -9.24 4.48 -25.11
N LEU A 401 -8.50 3.82 -24.21
CA LEU A 401 -7.91 2.49 -24.48
C LEU A 401 -9.00 1.43 -24.66
N PHE A 402 -10.03 1.44 -23.82
CA PHE A 402 -11.14 0.49 -23.87
C PHE A 402 -12.03 0.67 -25.10
N GLU A 403 -12.25 1.92 -25.53
CA GLU A 403 -12.95 2.26 -26.79
C GLU A 403 -12.17 1.77 -28.01
N THR A 404 -10.85 2.02 -28.04
CA THR A 404 -9.96 1.57 -29.12
C THR A 404 -9.96 0.04 -29.26
N SER A 405 -9.91 -0.69 -28.14
CA SER A 405 -9.93 -2.16 -28.11
C SER A 405 -11.25 -2.74 -28.63
N GLN A 406 -12.38 -2.07 -28.39
CA GLN A 406 -13.70 -2.47 -28.92
C GLN A 406 -13.76 -2.32 -30.45
N ALA A 407 -13.32 -1.18 -30.99
CA ALA A 407 -13.31 -0.96 -32.43
C ALA A 407 -12.47 -2.02 -33.17
N GLN A 408 -11.28 -2.35 -32.65
CA GLN A 408 -10.43 -3.41 -33.20
C GLN A 408 -11.11 -4.78 -33.18
N SER A 409 -11.81 -5.12 -32.10
CA SER A 409 -12.53 -6.39 -31.95
C SER A 409 -13.73 -6.49 -32.90
N GLN A 410 -14.45 -5.39 -33.11
CA GLN A 410 -15.59 -5.32 -34.03
C GLN A 410 -15.14 -5.46 -35.49
N MET A 411 -14.09 -4.74 -35.91
CA MET A 411 -13.49 -4.90 -37.25
C MET A 411 -13.05 -6.35 -37.51
N GLN A 412 -12.37 -6.99 -36.55
CA GLN A 412 -11.93 -8.38 -36.69
C GLN A 412 -13.11 -9.37 -36.81
N SER A 413 -14.23 -9.11 -36.13
CA SER A 413 -15.44 -9.94 -36.26
C SER A 413 -16.16 -9.74 -37.60
N GLN A 414 -16.19 -8.50 -38.13
CA GLN A 414 -16.79 -8.19 -39.43
C GLN A 414 -16.01 -8.84 -40.57
N THR A 415 -14.69 -8.63 -40.65
CA THR A 415 -13.84 -9.24 -41.70
C THR A 415 -13.90 -10.78 -41.67
N LYS A 416 -14.02 -11.39 -40.48
CA LYS A 416 -14.20 -12.84 -40.34
C LYS A 416 -15.57 -13.34 -40.80
N THR A 417 -16.59 -12.48 -40.79
CA THR A 417 -17.95 -12.81 -41.26
C THR A 417 -18.04 -12.64 -42.79
N GLU A 418 -17.49 -11.56 -43.34
CA GLU A 418 -17.39 -11.33 -44.80
C GLU A 418 -16.59 -12.44 -45.51
N SER A 419 -15.56 -13.00 -44.85
CA SER A 419 -14.79 -14.15 -45.36
C SER A 419 -15.54 -15.49 -45.38
N LEU A 420 -16.78 -15.55 -44.88
CA LEU A 420 -17.63 -16.75 -44.86
C LEU A 420 -18.83 -16.67 -45.83
N ASP A 421 -19.16 -15.49 -46.35
CA ASP A 421 -20.38 -15.25 -47.16
C ASP A 421 -20.06 -14.70 -48.55
N SER A 422 -19.01 -15.25 -49.18
CA SER A 422 -18.65 -14.98 -50.58
C SER A 422 -19.27 -16.05 -51.50
N PRO A 423 -20.24 -15.72 -52.39
CA PRO A 423 -20.86 -16.70 -53.26
C PRO A 423 -19.88 -17.26 -54.30
N GLN A 424 -19.82 -18.59 -54.44
CA GLN A 424 -19.20 -19.22 -55.61
C GLN A 424 -20.08 -19.04 -56.85
N THR A 425 -19.94 -17.90 -57.54
CA THR A 425 -20.54 -17.71 -58.87
C THR A 425 -19.78 -18.52 -59.91
N THR A 426 -20.36 -19.64 -60.32
CA THR A 426 -19.93 -20.43 -61.48
C THR A 426 -20.26 -19.68 -62.77
N GLU A 427 -19.24 -19.17 -63.49
CA GLU A 427 -19.47 -18.65 -64.85
C GLU A 427 -19.83 -19.80 -65.79
N SER A 428 -21.07 -19.82 -66.28
CA SER A 428 -21.48 -20.61 -67.43
C SER A 428 -21.33 -19.78 -68.70
N LYS A 429 -20.54 -20.26 -69.67
CA LYS A 429 -20.45 -19.71 -71.03
C LYS A 429 -20.65 -20.83 -72.04
N ASN A 430 -21.80 -20.79 -72.72
CA ASN A 430 -22.18 -21.74 -73.75
C ASN A 430 -21.41 -21.42 -75.07
N PRO A 431 -20.76 -22.40 -75.73
CA PRO A 431 -20.08 -22.17 -77.00
C PRO A 431 -21.04 -22.31 -78.20
N ALA A 432 -20.67 -21.69 -79.33
CA ALA A 432 -21.28 -21.91 -80.64
C ALA A 432 -20.32 -22.64 -81.59
N GLU A 433 -20.87 -23.28 -82.63
CA GLU A 433 -20.23 -24.28 -83.49
C GLU A 433 -18.91 -23.89 -84.18
N SER A 434 -17.98 -24.86 -84.31
CA SER A 434 -17.54 -25.35 -85.63
C SER A 434 -16.43 -26.42 -85.58
N LYS A 435 -16.76 -27.64 -86.06
CA LYS A 435 -15.88 -28.66 -86.68
C LYS A 435 -14.88 -29.49 -85.84
N ASN A 436 -15.06 -30.80 -85.98
CA ASN A 436 -14.16 -31.93 -85.70
C ASN A 436 -13.15 -32.13 -86.88
N PRO A 437 -12.22 -33.13 -86.91
CA PRO A 437 -11.98 -34.22 -85.93
C PRO A 437 -10.48 -34.50 -85.56
N ALA A 438 -10.24 -35.26 -84.48
CA ALA A 438 -9.32 -36.43 -84.44
C ALA A 438 -9.22 -37.12 -83.04
N GLU A 439 -8.80 -38.38 -83.07
CA GLU A 439 -8.33 -39.37 -82.05
C GLU A 439 -7.66 -38.87 -80.73
N SER A 440 -7.56 -39.63 -79.62
CA SER A 440 -7.94 -41.05 -79.29
C SER A 440 -7.97 -41.39 -77.77
N THR A 441 -8.68 -42.49 -77.42
CA THR A 441 -8.42 -43.50 -76.33
C THR A 441 -8.26 -43.15 -74.83
N GLU A 442 -9.15 -43.73 -74.00
CA GLU A 442 -8.91 -44.57 -72.78
C GLU A 442 -8.19 -44.01 -71.50
N SER A 443 -8.45 -44.48 -70.25
CA SER A 443 -9.53 -45.36 -69.71
C SER A 443 -9.68 -45.30 -68.16
N ALA A 444 -10.90 -45.61 -67.68
CA ALA A 444 -11.30 -46.34 -66.45
C ALA A 444 -10.59 -46.10 -65.06
N LYS A 445 -11.29 -45.63 -64.00
CA LYS A 445 -12.08 -46.38 -62.95
C LYS A 445 -11.29 -46.64 -61.62
N SER A 446 -11.90 -46.82 -60.43
CA SER A 446 -13.23 -46.49 -59.86
C SER A 446 -13.36 -46.89 -58.35
N MET A 447 -14.19 -46.17 -57.57
CA MET A 447 -15.12 -46.67 -56.49
C MET A 447 -14.50 -47.33 -55.21
N GLU A 448 -14.71 -46.82 -53.98
CA GLU A 448 -15.84 -47.02 -53.01
C GLU A 448 -15.53 -48.07 -51.90
N SER A 449 -16.14 -48.17 -50.71
CA SER A 449 -17.10 -47.32 -49.94
C SER A 449 -17.27 -47.81 -48.46
N MET A 450 -17.76 -46.94 -47.55
CA MET A 450 -18.64 -47.25 -46.38
C MET A 450 -18.15 -48.26 -45.29
N GLU A 451 -18.93 -48.66 -44.26
CA GLU A 451 -19.45 -47.97 -43.04
C GLU A 451 -19.72 -49.08 -41.94
N SER A 452 -20.21 -48.99 -40.69
CA SER A 452 -20.84 -48.03 -39.72
C SER A 452 -20.46 -48.48 -38.26
N ALA A 453 -20.19 -47.64 -37.24
CA ALA A 453 -21.04 -46.82 -36.33
C ALA A 453 -21.49 -47.48 -34.98
N GLN A 454 -21.40 -46.69 -33.87
CA GLN A 454 -22.20 -46.74 -32.60
C GLN A 454 -22.05 -47.96 -31.62
N SER A 455 -22.30 -47.89 -30.28
CA SER A 455 -22.39 -46.78 -29.28
C SER A 455 -22.62 -47.28 -27.82
N ILE A 456 -22.15 -46.52 -26.79
CA ILE A 456 -22.78 -46.31 -25.43
C ILE A 456 -22.84 -47.50 -24.41
N ASP A 457 -22.74 -47.37 -23.07
CA ASP A 457 -22.07 -46.43 -22.12
C ASP A 457 -22.13 -46.99 -20.64
N SER A 458 -21.86 -46.17 -19.60
CA SER A 458 -22.23 -46.27 -18.15
C SER A 458 -21.43 -47.13 -17.11
N THR A 459 -20.49 -46.46 -16.40
CA THR A 459 -20.41 -46.17 -14.92
C THR A 459 -20.92 -47.15 -13.81
N PRO A 460 -20.55 -47.01 -12.50
CA PRO A 460 -19.27 -46.58 -11.85
C PRO A 460 -18.84 -47.29 -10.50
N ASN A 461 -17.63 -46.99 -9.98
CA ASN A 461 -17.17 -47.03 -8.55
C ASN A 461 -16.98 -48.42 -7.83
N PRO A 462 -16.40 -48.52 -6.60
CA PRO A 462 -15.41 -47.68 -5.85
C PRO A 462 -14.26 -48.45 -5.11
N THR A 463 -13.27 -47.72 -4.52
CA THR A 463 -12.34 -48.13 -3.41
C THR A 463 -11.33 -49.29 -3.67
N ASN A 464 -10.12 -49.41 -3.03
CA ASN A 464 -9.78 -49.19 -1.62
C ASN A 464 -8.26 -48.97 -1.29
N THR A 465 -7.98 -48.64 -0.02
CA THR A 465 -6.73 -48.52 0.79
C THR A 465 -5.34 -49.01 0.33
N THR A 466 -4.35 -48.10 0.46
CA THR A 466 -3.18 -48.13 1.38
C THR A 466 -2.31 -49.40 1.58
N THR A 467 -0.99 -49.31 1.29
CA THR A 467 0.09 -49.69 2.25
C THR A 467 1.47 -49.14 1.88
N THR A 468 2.39 -49.13 2.86
CA THR A 468 3.78 -48.64 2.82
C THR A 468 4.81 -49.75 2.62
N SER A 469 5.98 -49.43 2.05
CA SER A 469 7.30 -49.71 2.67
C SER A 469 8.46 -49.09 1.88
N ALA A 470 9.59 -48.84 2.54
CA ALA A 470 10.86 -48.41 1.93
C ALA A 470 11.89 -49.54 1.97
N ASN A 471 13.02 -49.39 1.27
CA ASN A 471 14.25 -50.12 1.61
C ASN A 471 15.52 -49.37 1.16
N ASP A 472 16.64 -49.59 1.87
CA ASP A 472 17.90 -48.84 1.76
C ASP A 472 19.07 -49.68 1.19
N SER A 473 19.98 -49.03 0.45
CA SER A 473 21.46 -49.22 0.40
C SER A 473 22.06 -48.39 -0.76
N LYS A 474 23.16 -47.61 -0.64
CA LYS A 474 24.55 -47.86 -0.18
C LYS A 474 25.35 -48.78 -1.13
N THR A 475 26.60 -48.50 -1.54
CA THR A 475 27.63 -47.58 -0.98
C THR A 475 28.76 -47.23 -1.99
N ALA A 476 29.36 -46.03 -1.84
CA ALA A 476 30.79 -45.66 -2.06
C ALA A 476 31.47 -45.86 -3.47
N ASP A 477 32.62 -45.26 -3.82
CA ASP A 477 33.54 -44.34 -3.09
C ASP A 477 34.29 -43.31 -4.02
N SER A 478 35.10 -42.45 -3.39
CA SER A 478 36.04 -41.38 -3.82
C SER A 478 36.91 -41.59 -5.10
N THR A 479 37.51 -40.58 -5.76
CA THR A 479 38.67 -39.77 -5.24
C THR A 479 39.07 -38.50 -6.05
N THR A 480 39.90 -37.66 -5.40
CA THR A 480 40.94 -36.73 -5.93
C THR A 480 40.59 -35.42 -6.69
N ALA A 481 41.30 -34.36 -6.27
CA ALA A 481 41.64 -33.13 -7.01
C ALA A 481 43.17 -32.90 -6.87
N PRO A 482 43.78 -31.93 -7.58
CA PRO A 482 44.68 -31.03 -6.85
C PRO A 482 44.75 -29.56 -7.34
N ASN A 483 44.59 -28.65 -6.37
CA ASN A 483 45.37 -27.45 -6.05
C ASN A 483 46.35 -26.79 -7.07
N SER A 484 46.25 -25.46 -7.22
CA SER A 484 47.41 -24.53 -7.26
C SER A 484 47.00 -23.06 -7.01
N SER A 485 47.81 -22.30 -6.28
CA SER A 485 47.60 -20.88 -5.90
C SER A 485 48.90 -20.07 -6.08
N ILE A 486 48.83 -18.73 -6.15
CA ILE A 486 49.96 -17.83 -5.81
C ILE A 486 49.50 -16.40 -5.46
N ASP A 487 50.34 -15.73 -4.68
CA ASP A 487 50.10 -14.58 -3.80
C ASP A 487 49.82 -13.20 -4.43
N SER A 488 49.28 -12.30 -3.61
CA SER A 488 50.05 -11.12 -3.15
C SER A 488 49.38 -10.45 -1.93
N ALA A 489 50.18 -9.86 -1.04
CA ALA A 489 49.73 -9.31 0.23
C ALA A 489 50.55 -8.08 0.65
N ASN A 490 49.99 -7.23 1.52
CA ASN A 490 50.78 -6.55 2.55
C ASN A 490 49.94 -6.12 3.76
N ALA A 491 50.58 -5.93 4.92
CA ALA A 491 49.95 -5.59 6.21
C ALA A 491 50.04 -4.06 6.50
N THR A 492 49.72 -3.48 7.67
CA THR A 492 50.20 -3.80 9.04
C THR A 492 49.35 -3.16 10.17
N THR A 493 49.12 -3.94 11.25
CA THR A 493 49.10 -3.57 12.71
C THR A 493 48.20 -2.42 13.23
N SER A 494 47.76 -2.36 14.50
CA SER A 494 48.32 -2.90 15.76
C SER A 494 47.24 -3.34 16.78
N ALA A 495 47.63 -4.02 17.87
CA ALA A 495 46.75 -4.51 18.93
C ALA A 495 47.39 -4.47 20.34
N ASN A 496 46.55 -4.53 21.40
CA ASN A 496 46.81 -4.97 22.79
C ASN A 496 45.45 -4.95 23.54
N SER A 497 44.95 -6.01 24.19
CA SER A 497 45.37 -6.69 25.46
C SER A 497 45.15 -5.77 26.69
N LEU A 498 44.53 -6.19 27.83
CA LEU A 498 44.60 -7.42 28.66
C LEU A 498 43.25 -7.65 29.43
N THR A 499 42.74 -8.89 29.63
CA THR A 499 42.77 -9.77 30.86
C THR A 499 42.51 -9.08 32.21
N GLU A 500 41.85 -9.64 33.25
CA GLU A 500 41.14 -10.92 33.51
C GLU A 500 40.23 -10.76 34.76
N SER A 501 39.22 -11.61 35.02
CA SER A 501 39.27 -12.70 36.05
C SER A 501 37.85 -13.26 36.32
N SER A 502 37.67 -14.32 37.12
CA SER A 502 36.37 -14.99 37.35
C SER A 502 36.12 -15.40 38.85
N PRO A 503 35.39 -16.48 39.24
CA PRO A 503 34.13 -16.31 39.97
C PRO A 503 34.06 -17.01 41.36
N SER A 504 32.92 -16.89 42.06
CA SER A 504 32.58 -17.70 43.25
C SER A 504 31.06 -18.02 43.33
N THR A 505 30.66 -18.89 44.28
CA THR A 505 29.47 -19.76 44.16
C THR A 505 28.67 -19.95 45.48
N SER A 506 27.51 -20.65 45.40
CA SER A 506 26.73 -21.29 46.49
C SER A 506 25.74 -20.42 47.33
N ALA A 507 24.71 -20.95 48.01
CA ALA A 507 23.82 -22.10 47.71
C ALA A 507 22.56 -22.19 48.64
N ASN A 508 21.35 -22.06 48.07
CA ASN A 508 20.12 -22.82 48.38
C ASN A 508 19.45 -22.64 49.81
N PRO A 509 18.41 -23.40 50.27
CA PRO A 509 17.09 -22.77 50.56
C PRO A 509 16.33 -23.21 51.85
N GLN A 510 15.15 -22.61 52.14
CA GLN A 510 13.95 -23.23 52.80
C GLN A 510 12.74 -22.23 52.83
N THR A 511 11.55 -22.54 52.27
CA THR A 511 10.27 -23.02 52.91
C THR A 511 9.75 -22.18 54.09
N ASN A 512 8.52 -21.62 54.12
CA ASN A 512 7.22 -22.33 54.22
C ASN A 512 5.97 -21.39 54.21
N GLN A 513 4.77 -21.99 54.07
CA GLN A 513 3.40 -21.64 54.54
C GLN A 513 3.04 -20.16 54.89
N ALA A 514 2.00 -19.51 54.32
CA ALA A 514 0.56 -19.80 54.23
C ALA A 514 -0.29 -19.46 55.48
N THR A 515 -1.27 -18.56 55.34
CA THR A 515 -2.47 -18.41 56.21
C THR A 515 -3.53 -17.51 55.54
N SER A 516 -4.76 -17.51 56.08
CA SER A 516 -5.97 -16.91 55.49
C SER A 516 -6.60 -15.80 56.34
N ASN A 517 -7.79 -15.33 55.89
CA ASN A 517 -8.83 -14.53 56.56
C ASN A 517 -8.90 -13.07 56.04
N SER A 518 -9.99 -12.48 55.51
CA SER A 518 -11.46 -12.66 55.53
C SER A 518 -12.21 -11.72 56.48
N ALA A 519 -13.29 -11.09 55.97
CA ALA A 519 -14.39 -10.44 56.72
C ALA A 519 -14.05 -9.08 57.41
N THR A 520 -14.95 -8.07 57.56
CA THR A 520 -16.35 -7.88 57.07
C THR A 520 -16.87 -6.42 57.24
N ASN A 521 -17.86 -6.06 56.39
CA ASN A 521 -19.07 -5.25 56.69
C ASN A 521 -19.12 -3.70 56.81
N ASN A 522 -20.32 -3.21 56.44
CA ASN A 522 -21.01 -1.93 56.73
C ASN A 522 -20.50 -0.66 56.00
N SER A 523 -21.29 0.17 55.29
CA SER A 523 -22.75 0.53 55.30
C SER A 523 -23.16 1.39 56.51
N THR A 524 -23.92 2.49 56.42
CA THR A 524 -24.83 3.02 55.37
C THR A 524 -25.06 4.55 55.55
N ASN A 525 -25.86 5.18 54.67
CA ASN A 525 -26.64 6.44 54.83
C ASN A 525 -26.04 7.79 54.37
N ASN A 526 -26.98 8.70 54.07
CA ASN A 526 -26.91 9.95 53.29
C ASN A 526 -28.31 10.64 53.44
N PRO A 527 -28.59 11.88 52.99
CA PRO A 527 -27.90 13.20 53.06
C PRO A 527 -28.77 14.15 53.96
N PRO A 528 -29.08 15.45 53.68
CA PRO A 528 -28.39 16.54 52.95
C PRO A 528 -28.29 17.88 53.73
N THR A 529 -27.49 18.86 53.26
CA THR A 529 -27.96 20.22 52.84
C THR A 529 -26.84 21.17 52.38
N ASN A 530 -27.20 21.99 51.37
CA ASN A 530 -26.72 23.34 51.01
C ASN A 530 -25.24 23.68 50.69
N ASN A 531 -25.13 24.45 49.58
CA ASN A 531 -23.98 25.16 48.99
C ASN A 531 -23.91 26.61 49.60
N PRO A 532 -22.98 27.56 49.24
CA PRO A 532 -22.03 27.53 48.12
C PRO A 532 -20.60 28.14 48.31
N SER A 533 -19.77 27.95 47.26
CA SER A 533 -18.82 28.93 46.66
C SER A 533 -17.29 28.71 46.80
N ALA A 534 -16.57 29.37 45.87
CA ALA A 534 -15.11 29.59 45.76
C ALA A 534 -14.16 28.41 45.40
N ASN A 535 -13.78 28.33 44.12
CA ASN A 535 -12.57 27.63 43.62
C ASN A 535 -11.34 28.55 43.60
N PRO A 536 -10.14 28.04 43.95
CA PRO A 536 -8.86 28.42 43.33
C PRO A 536 -8.13 27.17 42.74
N PRO A 537 -6.98 27.27 42.02
CA PRO A 537 -6.92 26.68 40.67
C PRO A 537 -6.08 25.39 40.50
N ALA A 538 -6.32 24.69 39.39
CA ALA A 538 -5.56 23.51 38.98
C ALA A 538 -4.13 23.85 38.50
N ASN A 539 -3.16 23.03 38.89
CA ASN A 539 -1.73 23.24 38.61
C ASN A 539 -1.26 22.41 37.40
N ASN A 540 -1.26 23.00 36.20
CA ASN A 540 -0.83 22.35 34.96
C ASN A 540 0.69 22.47 34.73
N SER A 541 1.44 21.40 35.02
CA SER A 541 2.88 21.29 34.74
C SER A 541 3.16 20.89 33.28
N ALA A 542 3.07 21.86 32.36
CA ALA A 542 3.49 21.66 30.97
C ALA A 542 5.03 21.73 30.81
N THR A 543 5.64 20.65 30.30
CA THR A 543 7.04 20.67 29.84
C THR A 543 7.14 21.20 28.39
N PRO A 544 8.19 21.98 28.04
CA PRO A 544 8.22 22.74 26.80
C PRO A 544 8.66 21.89 25.60
N ASN A 545 7.84 21.85 24.55
CA ASN A 545 8.19 21.21 23.28
C ASN A 545 8.69 22.28 22.28
N ASN A 546 10.01 22.44 22.16
CA ASN A 546 10.62 23.39 21.24
C ASN A 546 10.73 22.82 19.82
N ASN A 547 9.79 23.18 18.94
CA ASN A 547 9.98 23.24 17.49
C ASN A 547 9.03 24.29 16.90
N ILE A 548 9.57 25.24 16.12
CA ILE A 548 8.79 26.30 15.48
C ILE A 548 9.05 26.23 13.97
N THR A 549 8.19 25.52 13.24
CA THR A 549 8.22 25.44 11.77
C THR A 549 6.82 25.28 11.16
N ASN A 550 6.19 26.40 10.77
CA ASN A 550 5.09 26.51 9.78
C ASN A 550 3.76 25.74 9.99
N ASP A 551 3.60 24.85 10.97
CA ASP A 551 2.47 23.90 11.06
C ASP A 551 1.06 24.52 10.91
N ALA A 552 0.83 25.70 11.48
CA ALA A 552 -0.46 26.39 11.45
C ALA A 552 -1.01 26.71 10.04
N ALA A 553 -0.16 26.71 9.00
CA ALA A 553 -0.62 26.84 7.62
C ALA A 553 -1.17 25.50 7.08
N ASP A 554 -0.44 24.39 7.27
CA ASP A 554 -0.84 23.07 6.76
C ASP A 554 -2.01 22.46 7.57
N GLU A 555 -2.24 22.86 8.83
CA GLU A 555 -3.47 22.54 9.58
C GLU A 555 -4.71 23.22 8.95
N ILE A 556 -4.63 24.52 8.62
CA ILE A 556 -5.73 25.24 7.96
C ILE A 556 -6.01 24.67 6.56
N TRP A 557 -4.97 24.21 5.85
CA TRP A 557 -5.15 23.49 4.59
C TRP A 557 -5.93 22.17 4.77
N GLN A 558 -5.70 21.41 5.85
CA GLN A 558 -6.49 20.20 6.14
C GLN A 558 -7.94 20.53 6.49
N ASP A 559 -8.18 21.56 7.30
CA ASP A 559 -9.54 21.92 7.74
C ASP A 559 -10.42 22.51 6.62
N LEU A 560 -9.79 23.15 5.62
CA LEU A 560 -10.42 23.52 4.35
C LEU A 560 -10.63 22.31 3.42
N GLN A 561 -9.66 21.39 3.34
CA GLN A 561 -9.78 20.17 2.54
C GLN A 561 -10.94 19.28 3.00
N ILE A 562 -11.18 19.11 4.31
CA ILE A 562 -12.26 18.25 4.80
C ILE A 562 -13.65 18.74 4.33
N LYS A 563 -13.83 20.06 4.21
CA LYS A 563 -15.11 20.66 3.78
C LYS A 563 -15.31 20.54 2.26
N ASP A 564 -14.34 20.95 1.45
CA ASP A 564 -14.40 20.88 -0.04
C ASP A 564 -14.23 19.45 -0.62
N PHE A 565 -14.09 18.43 0.23
CA PHE A 565 -14.13 17.00 -0.15
C PHE A 565 -15.38 16.27 0.36
N SER A 566 -16.29 16.97 1.07
CA SER A 566 -17.55 16.42 1.59
C SER A 566 -18.79 16.76 0.75
N ALA A 567 -18.63 17.63 -0.25
CA ALA A 567 -19.63 17.85 -1.30
C ALA A 567 -19.48 16.81 -2.43
N PRO A 568 -20.58 16.38 -3.08
CA PRO A 568 -20.57 15.39 -4.17
C PRO A 568 -19.92 15.89 -5.47
#